data_AF-A4XWR8-F1
#
_entry.id   AF-A4XWR8-F1
#
_cell.length_a   1.000
_cell.length_b   1.000
_cell.length_c   1.000
_cell.angle_alpha   90.00
_cell.angle_beta   90.00
_cell.angle_gamma   90.00
#
_symmetry.space_group_name_H-M   'P 1'
#
loop_
_entity.id
_entity.type
_entity.pdbx_description
1 polymer ?
#
loop_
_entity_poly.entity_id
_entity_poly.type
_entity_poly.pdbx_seq_one_letter_code
_entity_poly.pdbx_strand_id
1 'polypeptide(L)'
;MGDRQGHTESRTLSAALTPRSPWQQKESLMQVMVNSDNHIHGSAALEDRVRGRVTDKLKRFEDHLTRIEVHFNDENSHKSGGQDKRCQLEARLKGRDPVSVSHNADQLEQALEGAIDKLGTVLERNIGKQRPS
;
A
#
# COMPACT_ATOMS: atom_id res chain seq x y z
N MET A 1 -9.82 51.49 -33.78
CA MET A 1 -10.30 50.31 -34.55
C MET A 1 -9.06 49.53 -34.94
N GLY A 2 -8.73 48.45 -34.23
CA GLY A 2 -8.87 47.07 -34.73
C GLY A 2 -7.53 46.62 -35.35
N ASP A 3 -6.91 45.47 -35.10
CA ASP A 3 -7.30 44.27 -34.40
C ASP A 3 -6.02 43.54 -33.93
N ARG A 4 -6.20 42.72 -32.89
CA ARG A 4 -5.26 41.71 -32.40
C ARG A 4 -5.06 40.62 -33.46
N GLN A 5 -3.90 39.98 -33.47
CA GLN A 5 -3.66 38.51 -33.57
C GLN A 5 -2.16 38.33 -33.85
N GLY A 6 -1.39 37.44 -33.23
CA GLY A 6 -1.66 36.36 -32.30
C GLY A 6 -0.40 35.50 -32.29
N HIS A 7 0.40 35.60 -31.24
CA HIS A 7 1.47 34.65 -30.97
C HIS A 7 0.83 33.37 -30.45
N THR A 8 0.93 32.27 -31.20
CA THR A 8 0.62 30.92 -30.70
C THR A 8 1.85 30.06 -30.81
N GLU A 9 2.74 30.19 -29.84
CA GLU A 9 3.69 29.14 -29.49
C GLU A 9 2.95 28.14 -28.60
N SER A 10 2.36 27.11 -29.21
CA SER A 10 1.81 25.96 -28.50
C SER A 10 2.95 25.12 -27.93
N ARG A 11 3.44 25.52 -26.76
CA ARG A 11 4.41 24.76 -25.98
C ARG A 11 3.65 23.71 -25.16
N THR A 12 3.42 22.55 -25.76
CA THR A 12 2.95 21.35 -25.05
C THR A 12 3.99 21.00 -23.97
N LEU A 13 3.66 21.30 -22.72
CA LEU A 13 4.37 20.78 -21.55
C LEU A 13 4.00 19.29 -21.44
N SER A 14 4.80 18.44 -22.08
CA SER A 14 4.80 17.01 -21.80
C SER A 14 5.26 16.84 -20.35
N ALA A 15 4.34 16.48 -19.46
CA ALA A 15 4.67 16.10 -18.09
C ALA A 15 5.54 14.84 -18.16
N ALA A 16 6.86 15.03 -18.13
CA ALA A 16 7.80 13.93 -18.00
C ALA A 16 7.58 13.29 -16.63
N LEU A 17 7.09 12.05 -16.63
CA LEU A 17 7.21 11.16 -15.48
C LEU A 17 8.71 10.99 -15.23
N THR A 18 9.27 11.75 -14.30
CA THR A 18 10.68 11.62 -13.93
C THR A 18 10.90 10.18 -13.45
N PRO A 19 11.79 9.39 -14.08
CA PRO A 19 12.12 8.08 -13.55
C PRO A 19 12.67 8.27 -12.14
N ARG A 20 12.05 7.59 -11.17
CA ARG A 20 12.50 7.59 -9.77
C ARG A 20 13.98 7.22 -9.76
N SER A 21 14.80 8.03 -9.07
CA SER A 21 16.26 7.91 -9.05
C SER A 21 16.70 6.46 -8.74
N PRO A 22 17.68 5.90 -9.48
CA PRO A 22 18.15 4.52 -9.31
C PRO A 22 18.71 4.22 -7.91
N TRP A 23 19.05 5.25 -7.13
CA TRP A 23 19.62 5.11 -5.78
C TRP A 23 18.58 5.17 -4.64
N GLN A 24 17.30 5.44 -4.96
CA GLN A 24 16.20 5.45 -3.98
C GLN A 24 15.52 4.08 -3.85
N GLN A 25 15.88 3.12 -4.72
CA GLN A 25 15.63 1.70 -4.55
C GLN A 25 16.83 1.04 -3.85
N LYS A 26 17.12 1.44 -2.60
CA LYS A 26 17.76 0.48 -1.71
C LYS A 26 16.82 -0.72 -1.68
N GLU A 27 17.27 -1.82 -2.25
CA GLU A 27 16.52 -3.06 -2.40
C GLU A 27 16.16 -3.56 -1.00
N SER A 28 15.04 -3.08 -0.46
CA SER A 28 14.36 -3.80 0.59
C SER A 28 13.95 -5.11 -0.06
N LEU A 29 14.56 -6.21 0.39
CA LEU A 29 14.23 -7.58 -0.08
C LEU A 29 12.74 -7.90 0.09
N MET A 30 12.05 -7.13 0.92
CA MET A 30 10.62 -7.18 1.14
C MET A 30 9.84 -6.64 -0.06
N GLN A 31 9.14 -7.53 -0.76
CA GLN A 31 8.22 -7.17 -1.84
C GLN A 31 6.83 -6.82 -1.30
N VAL A 32 6.21 -5.73 -1.76
CA VAL A 32 4.81 -5.40 -1.40
C VAL A 32 3.92 -5.45 -2.65
N MET A 33 2.93 -6.34 -2.62
CA MET A 33 1.92 -6.52 -3.66
C MET A 33 0.59 -5.98 -3.16
N VAL A 34 -0.10 -5.20 -3.99
CA VAL A 34 -1.41 -4.62 -3.67
C VAL A 34 -2.42 -5.20 -4.63
N ASN A 35 -3.46 -5.81 -4.09
CA ASN A 35 -4.57 -6.42 -4.80
C ASN A 35 -5.85 -5.75 -4.32
N SER A 36 -6.75 -5.45 -5.24
CA SER A 36 -8.07 -4.91 -4.94
C SER A 36 -9.11 -5.67 -5.73
N ASP A 37 -10.30 -5.83 -5.15
CA ASP A 37 -11.43 -6.41 -5.89
C ASP A 37 -11.96 -5.45 -6.98
N ASN A 38 -12.89 -5.96 -7.80
CA ASN A 38 -13.46 -5.22 -8.94
C ASN A 38 -14.29 -3.98 -8.54
N HIS A 39 -14.58 -3.79 -7.25
CA HIS A 39 -15.35 -2.64 -6.76
C HIS A 39 -14.45 -1.51 -6.24
N ILE A 40 -13.16 -1.76 -6.07
CA ILE A 40 -12.18 -0.77 -5.64
C ILE A 40 -11.31 -0.36 -6.84
N HIS A 41 -11.30 0.94 -7.15
CA HIS A 41 -10.48 1.47 -8.24
C HIS A 41 -8.98 1.42 -7.86
N GLY A 42 -8.31 0.34 -8.26
CA GLY A 42 -6.87 0.14 -8.15
C GLY A 42 -6.07 1.04 -9.08
N SER A 43 -6.00 2.34 -8.78
CA SER A 43 -5.13 3.27 -9.51
C SER A 43 -3.66 3.06 -9.12
N ALA A 44 -2.74 3.30 -10.04
CA ALA A 44 -1.29 3.27 -9.74
C ALA A 44 -0.91 4.19 -8.57
N ALA A 45 -1.61 5.33 -8.42
CA ALA A 45 -1.42 6.25 -7.29
C ALA A 45 -1.84 5.62 -5.95
N LEU A 46 -2.92 4.85 -5.92
CA LEU A 46 -3.34 4.11 -4.73
C LEU A 46 -2.30 3.03 -4.39
N GLU A 47 -1.87 2.24 -5.36
CA GLU A 47 -0.86 1.21 -5.14
C GLU A 47 0.44 1.78 -4.59
N ASP A 48 0.97 2.86 -5.17
CA ASP A 48 2.20 3.50 -4.71
C ASP A 48 2.06 4.05 -3.30
N ARG A 49 0.91 4.65 -2.97
CA ARG A 49 0.63 5.16 -1.63
C ARG A 49 0.58 4.05 -0.59
N VAL A 50 -0.15 2.97 -0.90
CA VAL A 50 -0.26 1.78 -0.04
C VAL A 50 1.10 1.12 0.15
N ARG A 51 1.85 0.91 -0.94
CA ARG A 51 3.20 0.34 -0.91
C ARG A 51 4.13 1.18 -0.04
N GLY A 52 4.13 2.50 -0.23
CA GLY A 52 4.93 3.42 0.58
C GLY A 52 4.58 3.32 2.06
N ARG A 53 3.28 3.30 2.38
CA ARG A 53 2.79 3.23 3.76
C ARG A 53 3.15 1.93 4.47
N VAL A 54 2.91 0.79 3.82
CA VAL A 54 3.26 -0.54 4.34
C VAL A 54 4.77 -0.66 4.55
N THR A 55 5.57 -0.22 3.57
CA THR A 55 7.02 -0.28 3.65
C THR A 55 7.54 0.56 4.81
N ASP A 56 7.08 1.80 4.95
CA ASP A 56 7.51 2.71 6.03
C ASP A 56 7.22 2.12 7.42
N LYS A 57 5.98 1.63 7.61
CA LYS A 57 5.52 1.12 8.90
C LYS A 57 6.17 -0.20 9.31
N LEU A 58 6.46 -1.07 8.34
CA LEU A 58 6.98 -2.41 8.58
C LEU A 58 8.48 -2.54 8.29
N LYS A 59 9.15 -1.44 7.96
CA LYS A 59 10.58 -1.38 7.67
C LYS A 59 11.44 -2.08 8.72
N ARG A 60 11.10 -1.97 10.01
CA ARG A 60 11.84 -2.62 11.11
C ARG A 60 11.86 -4.15 11.03
N PHE A 61 11.00 -4.76 10.22
CA PHE A 61 10.91 -6.21 10.01
C PHE A 61 11.42 -6.64 8.63
N GLU A 62 11.96 -5.72 7.80
CA GLU A 62 12.31 -6.01 6.41
C GLU A 62 13.28 -7.19 6.25
N ASP A 63 14.19 -7.37 7.21
CA ASP A 63 15.13 -8.49 7.23
C ASP A 63 14.46 -9.85 7.48
N HIS A 64 13.26 -9.86 8.06
CA HIS A 64 12.50 -11.07 8.35
C HIS A 64 11.41 -11.36 7.32
N LEU A 65 11.08 -10.41 6.45
CA LEU A 65 9.99 -10.50 5.49
C LEU A 65 10.51 -10.74 4.07
N THR A 66 9.79 -11.55 3.30
CA THR A 66 10.05 -11.75 1.87
C THR A 66 8.98 -11.09 1.02
N ARG A 67 7.72 -11.11 1.49
CA ARG A 67 6.59 -10.52 0.79
C ARG A 67 5.51 -10.07 1.75
N ILE A 68 4.84 -8.98 1.40
CA ILE A 68 3.54 -8.62 1.96
C ILE A 68 2.53 -8.52 0.83
N GLU A 69 1.41 -9.19 0.98
CA GLU A 69 0.24 -9.03 0.12
C GLU A 69 -0.82 -8.21 0.85
N VAL A 70 -1.28 -7.15 0.19
CA VAL A 70 -2.39 -6.31 0.62
C VAL A 70 -3.58 -6.65 -0.24
N HIS A 71 -4.69 -7.05 0.37
CA HIS A 71 -5.93 -7.35 -0.32
C HIS A 71 -7.01 -6.40 0.19
N PHE A 72 -7.58 -5.62 -0.73
CA PHE A 72 -8.69 -4.74 -0.44
C PHE A 72 -9.99 -5.31 -0.99
N ASN A 73 -11.02 -5.30 -0.15
CA ASN A 73 -12.35 -5.75 -0.50
C ASN A 73 -13.41 -4.74 -0.08
N ASP A 74 -14.41 -4.57 -0.92
CA ASP A 74 -15.67 -3.93 -0.58
C ASP A 74 -16.69 -5.03 -0.25
N GLU A 75 -16.88 -5.31 1.04
CA GLU A 75 -17.76 -6.39 1.49
C GLU A 75 -19.25 -6.07 1.27
N ASN A 76 -19.60 -4.85 0.85
CA ASN A 76 -20.99 -4.43 0.87
C ASN A 76 -21.39 -3.33 -0.13
N SER A 77 -21.26 -3.57 -1.43
CA SER A 77 -21.82 -2.66 -2.44
C SER A 77 -23.37 -2.60 -2.44
N HIS A 78 -24.05 -3.49 -1.69
CA HIS A 78 -25.51 -3.70 -1.79
C HIS A 78 -26.30 -3.62 -0.46
N LYS A 79 -25.68 -3.35 0.70
CA LYS A 79 -26.43 -3.07 1.95
C LYS A 79 -25.91 -1.84 2.66
N SER A 80 -26.82 -1.06 3.21
CA SER A 80 -26.62 0.23 3.90
C SER A 80 -25.95 0.11 5.29
N GLY A 81 -24.98 -0.79 5.46
CA GLY A 81 -24.22 -0.93 6.71
C GLY A 81 -22.87 -0.23 6.61
N GLY A 82 -22.45 0.43 7.69
CA GLY A 82 -21.06 0.93 7.81
C GLY A 82 -20.05 -0.21 7.89
N GLN A 83 -18.76 0.12 7.80
CA GLN A 83 -17.61 -0.79 7.78
C GLN A 83 -17.58 -1.72 6.56
N ASP A 84 -17.96 -1.20 5.40
CA ASP A 84 -18.04 -1.91 4.13
C ASP A 84 -16.67 -2.13 3.48
N LYS A 85 -15.62 -1.42 3.91
CA LYS A 85 -14.26 -1.62 3.38
C LYS A 85 -13.45 -2.53 4.29
N ARG A 86 -12.81 -3.54 3.70
CA ARG A 86 -11.93 -4.48 4.37
C ARG A 86 -10.54 -4.45 3.76
N CYS A 87 -9.53 -4.45 4.61
CA CYS A 87 -8.13 -4.67 4.26
C CYS A 87 -7.65 -5.94 4.92
N GLN A 88 -7.11 -6.87 4.14
CA GLN A 88 -6.38 -8.03 4.61
C GLN A 88 -4.90 -7.88 4.25
N LEU A 89 -4.02 -8.17 5.20
CA LEU A 89 -2.58 -8.25 4.99
C LEU A 89 -2.13 -9.68 5.22
N GLU A 90 -1.33 -10.21 4.29
CA GLU A 90 -0.58 -11.45 4.50
C GLU A 90 0.92 -11.15 4.43
N ALA A 91 1.62 -11.40 5.53
CA ALA A 91 3.07 -11.29 5.62
C ALA A 91 3.71 -12.67 5.47
N ARG A 92 4.60 -12.82 4.50
CA ARG A 92 5.45 -13.99 4.34
C ARG A 92 6.80 -13.74 4.99
N LEU A 93 7.08 -14.51 6.03
CA LEU A 93 8.32 -14.44 6.78
C LEU A 93 9.34 -15.45 6.21
N LYS A 94 10.63 -15.12 6.31
CA LYS A 94 11.72 -16.03 5.92
C LYS A 94 11.69 -17.28 6.81
N GLY A 95 11.53 -18.46 6.19
CA GLY A 95 11.60 -19.75 6.88
C GLY A 95 10.47 -20.03 7.88
N ARG A 96 9.31 -19.37 7.75
CA ARG A 96 8.15 -19.56 8.62
C ARG A 96 6.85 -19.52 7.84
N ASP A 97 5.78 -19.97 8.47
CA ASP A 97 4.43 -19.85 7.93
C ASP A 97 4.03 -18.38 7.75
N PRO A 98 3.27 -18.07 6.68
CA PRO A 98 2.67 -16.76 6.50
C PRO A 98 1.74 -16.40 7.66
N VAL A 99 1.65 -15.10 7.93
CA VAL A 99 0.73 -14.55 8.94
C VAL A 99 -0.25 -13.62 8.26
N SER A 100 -1.55 -13.85 8.49
CA SER A 100 -2.61 -13.02 7.94
C SER A 100 -3.37 -12.26 9.03
N VAL A 101 -3.70 -11.00 8.76
CA VAL A 101 -4.58 -10.17 9.60
C VAL A 101 -5.58 -9.44 8.73
N SER A 102 -6.73 -9.08 9.29
CA SER A 102 -7.74 -8.27 8.61
C SER A 102 -8.27 -7.15 9.50
N HIS A 103 -8.73 -6.08 8.86
CA HIS A 103 -9.45 -4.99 9.50
C HIS A 103 -10.51 -4.42 8.57
N ASN A 104 -11.67 -4.11 9.15
CA ASN A 104 -12.79 -3.49 8.46
C ASN A 104 -12.90 -2.03 8.95
N ALA A 105 -13.28 -1.13 8.06
CA ALA A 105 -13.48 0.29 8.32
C ALA A 105 -14.46 0.91 7.32
N ASP A 106 -14.95 2.12 7.59
CA ASP A 106 -15.80 2.88 6.66
C ASP A 106 -14.99 3.45 5.48
N GLN A 107 -13.67 3.53 5.63
CA GLN A 107 -12.76 4.08 4.63
C GLN A 107 -11.59 3.14 4.40
N LEU A 108 -11.13 3.06 3.14
CA LEU A 108 -10.04 2.19 2.73
C LEU A 108 -8.74 2.47 3.52
N GLU A 109 -8.45 3.76 3.77
CA GLU A 109 -7.27 4.17 4.52
C GLU A 109 -7.31 3.68 5.97
N GLN A 110 -8.47 3.77 6.61
CA GLN A 110 -8.66 3.32 7.99
C GLN A 110 -8.52 1.80 8.08
N ALA A 111 -9.08 1.08 7.10
CA ALA A 111 -8.94 -0.36 6.99
C ALA A 111 -7.45 -0.76 6.86
N LEU A 112 -6.70 -0.04 6.01
CA LEU A 112 -5.26 -0.24 5.83
C LEU A 112 -4.48 0.01 7.12
N GLU A 113 -4.64 1.18 7.75
CA GLU A 113 -3.88 1.53 8.97
C GLU A 113 -4.13 0.52 10.09
N GLY A 114 -5.39 0.18 10.35
CA GLY A 114 -5.69 -0.79 11.40
C GLY A 114 -5.21 -2.21 11.07
N ALA A 115 -5.15 -2.60 9.79
CA ALA A 115 -4.52 -3.86 9.40
C ALA A 115 -3.00 -3.83 9.61
N ILE A 116 -2.32 -2.72 9.26
CA ILE A 116 -0.86 -2.55 9.46
C ILE A 116 -0.52 -2.62 10.95
N ASP A 117 -1.26 -1.93 11.80
CA ASP A 117 -1.01 -1.91 13.25
C ASP A 117 -1.20 -3.30 13.88
N LYS A 118 -2.25 -4.03 13.45
CA LYS A 118 -2.45 -5.44 13.84
C LYS A 118 -1.29 -6.31 13.38
N LEU A 119 -0.86 -6.17 12.13
CA LEU A 119 0.24 -6.96 11.59
C LEU A 119 1.53 -6.69 12.35
N GLY A 120 1.87 -5.42 12.62
CA GLY A 120 3.03 -5.04 13.41
C GLY A 120 3.05 -5.72 14.78
N THR A 121 1.92 -5.70 15.50
CA THR A 121 1.79 -6.36 16.80
C THR A 121 2.01 -7.88 16.71
N VAL A 122 1.48 -8.52 15.67
CA VAL A 122 1.66 -9.97 15.47
C VAL A 122 3.10 -10.30 15.08
N LEU A 123 3.75 -9.50 14.24
CA LEU A 123 5.15 -9.66 13.86
C LEU A 123 6.08 -9.49 15.07
N GLU A 124 5.84 -8.51 15.95
CA GLU A 124 6.59 -8.36 17.21
C GLU A 124 6.48 -9.58 18.09
N ARG A 125 5.29 -10.16 18.22
CA ARG A 125 5.10 -11.40 19.00
C ARG A 125 5.77 -12.61 18.36
N ASN A 126 5.79 -12.70 17.04
CA ASN A 126 6.39 -13.83 16.32
C ASN A 126 7.93 -13.76 16.30
N ILE A 127 8.50 -12.56 16.13
CA ILE A 127 9.93 -12.32 16.02
C ILE A 127 10.55 -12.08 17.40
N GLY A 128 9.89 -11.30 18.27
CA GLY A 128 10.36 -10.95 19.61
C GLY A 128 10.50 -12.13 20.57
N LYS A 129 9.78 -13.24 20.34
CA LYS A 129 10.01 -14.52 21.03
C LYS A 129 11.42 -15.10 20.86
N GLN A 130 12.27 -14.52 19.99
CA GLN A 130 13.62 -15.02 19.70
C GLN A 130 14.76 -14.33 20.46
N ARG A 131 14.50 -13.36 21.35
CA ARG A 131 15.52 -12.87 22.29
C ARG A 131 15.25 -13.44 23.68
N PRO A 132 15.90 -14.55 24.10
CA PRO A 132 16.06 -14.79 25.52
C PRO A 132 16.92 -13.66 26.08
N SER A 133 16.43 -12.99 27.12
CA SER A 133 17.21 -12.09 27.98
C SER A 133 18.35 -12.82 28.66
#